data_AF-A0A0D6L472-F1
#
_entry.id   AF-A0A0D6L472-F1
#
_cell.length_a   1.000
_cell.length_b   1.000
_cell.length_c   1.000
_cell.angle_alpha   90.00
_cell.angle_beta   90.00
_cell.angle_gamma   90.00
#
_symmetry.space_group_name_H-M   'P 1'
#
loop_
_entity.id
_entity.type
_entity.pdbx_description
1 polymer ?
#
loop_
_entity_poly.entity_id
_entity_poly.type
_entity_poly.pdbx_seq_one_letter_code
_entity_poly.pdbx_strand_id
1 'polypeptide(L)'
;MLAKIKNDIIKIVIPRVKAKLRPEIQKLFTDNITYHINPTGIFVIGGPHGDTGLTGRKIIVDTYGGKGAHGGGAFSGKDPSKVDRSAAYATRHIAKNAVAAGLADEMLVQVSYAIGVAEPCGLFVETYGTSKVNMTDGEIANKLSEIFDMRPYFIEQRLKLRNPMYSETAAYGHMGRKNEVVKKTFVSPDGTVVEKEVELFTWEKLDHVDKVKAAFGL
;
A
#
# COMPACT_ATOMS: atom_id res chain seq x y z
N MET A 1 30.69 -19.36 10.81
CA MET A 1 29.29 -18.88 10.92
C MET A 1 28.87 -17.99 9.75
N LEU A 2 29.49 -16.80 9.54
CA LEU A 2 29.09 -15.85 8.48
C LEU A 2 29.09 -16.45 7.06
N ALA A 3 30.09 -17.27 6.72
CA ALA A 3 30.13 -17.96 5.42
C ALA A 3 28.91 -18.88 5.20
N LYS A 4 28.45 -19.57 6.25
CA LYS A 4 27.24 -20.41 6.21
C LYS A 4 25.99 -19.55 6.02
N ILE A 5 25.83 -18.47 6.79
CA ILE A 5 24.71 -17.53 6.63
C ILE A 5 24.66 -16.97 5.21
N LYS A 6 25.80 -16.50 4.69
CA LYS A 6 25.90 -16.00 3.31
C LYS A 6 25.46 -17.04 2.30
N ASN A 7 25.99 -18.26 2.42
CA ASN A 7 25.61 -19.38 1.56
C ASN A 7 24.11 -19.69 1.64
N ASP A 8 23.54 -19.72 2.85
CA ASP A 8 22.13 -20.06 3.07
C ASP A 8 21.19 -18.98 2.54
N ILE A 9 21.51 -17.68 2.73
CA ILE A 9 20.72 -16.59 2.12
C ILE A 9 20.74 -16.70 0.59
N ILE A 10 21.90 -16.91 -0.03
CA ILE A 10 22.04 -16.99 -1.49
C ILE A 10 21.36 -18.25 -2.06
N LYS A 11 21.47 -19.40 -1.39
CA LYS A 11 20.95 -20.67 -1.90
C LYS A 11 19.49 -20.95 -1.51
N ILE A 12 18.99 -20.32 -0.44
CA ILE A 12 17.65 -20.62 0.10
C ILE A 12 16.73 -19.41 -0.04
N VAL A 13 17.13 -18.23 0.47
CA VAL A 13 16.23 -17.07 0.54
C VAL A 13 16.09 -16.40 -0.83
N ILE A 14 17.19 -16.07 -1.51
CA ILE A 14 17.16 -15.39 -2.81
C ILE A 14 16.36 -16.18 -3.85
N PRO A 15 16.50 -17.51 -4.02
CA PRO A 15 15.71 -18.27 -4.99
C PRO A 15 14.23 -18.28 -4.64
N ARG A 16 13.88 -18.37 -3.34
CA ARG A 16 12.47 -18.28 -2.88
C ARG A 16 11.86 -16.91 -3.13
N VAL A 17 12.63 -15.83 -3.01
CA VAL A 17 12.19 -14.48 -3.37
C VAL A 17 11.99 -14.38 -4.88
N LYS A 18 13.02 -14.75 -5.67
CA LYS A 18 12.96 -14.72 -7.15
C LYS A 18 11.75 -15.48 -7.68
N ALA A 19 11.48 -16.68 -7.16
CA ALA A 19 10.35 -17.51 -7.57
C ALA A 19 8.97 -16.87 -7.35
N LYS A 20 8.85 -15.89 -6.45
CA LYS A 20 7.61 -15.15 -6.19
C LYS A 20 7.41 -13.93 -7.10
N LEU A 21 8.42 -13.54 -7.87
CA LEU A 21 8.39 -12.34 -8.72
C LEU A 21 7.90 -12.67 -10.13
N ARG A 22 7.40 -11.67 -10.86
CA ARG A 22 6.96 -11.82 -12.26
C ARG A 22 8.17 -12.15 -13.18
N PRO A 23 7.98 -12.89 -14.28
CA PRO A 23 9.08 -13.35 -15.14
C PRO A 23 10.05 -12.25 -15.59
N GLU A 24 9.54 -11.07 -15.93
CA GLU A 24 10.35 -9.93 -16.34
C GLU A 24 11.25 -9.39 -15.22
N ILE A 25 10.81 -9.46 -13.96
CA ILE A 25 11.64 -9.10 -12.80
C ILE A 25 12.64 -10.22 -12.48
N GLN A 26 12.24 -11.49 -12.66
CA GLN A 26 13.18 -12.61 -12.50
C GLN A 26 14.37 -12.53 -13.44
N LYS A 27 14.19 -11.98 -14.65
CA LYS A 27 15.28 -11.73 -15.62
C LYS A 27 16.31 -10.72 -15.12
N LEU A 28 15.95 -9.84 -14.20
CA LEU A 28 16.88 -8.89 -13.57
C LEU A 28 17.83 -9.57 -12.56
N PHE A 29 17.51 -10.80 -12.12
CA PHE A 29 18.40 -11.60 -11.30
C PHE A 29 19.45 -12.30 -12.17
N THR A 30 20.48 -11.52 -12.55
CA THR A 30 21.62 -11.95 -13.35
C THR A 30 22.76 -12.48 -12.47
N ASP A 31 23.82 -13.00 -13.09
CA ASP A 31 25.04 -13.41 -12.39
C ASP A 31 25.89 -12.22 -11.90
N ASN A 32 25.58 -11.00 -12.38
CA ASN A 32 26.29 -9.77 -11.99
C ASN A 32 25.61 -9.08 -10.81
N ILE A 33 25.46 -9.78 -9.68
CA ILE A 33 24.90 -9.25 -8.43
C ILE A 33 25.93 -9.29 -7.33
N THR A 34 26.23 -8.13 -6.76
CA THR A 34 27.03 -8.04 -5.53
C THR A 34 26.14 -8.29 -4.31
N TYR A 35 26.29 -9.45 -3.68
CA TYR A 35 25.56 -9.79 -2.45
C TYR A 35 26.30 -9.31 -1.18
N HIS A 36 25.78 -8.24 -0.56
CA HIS A 36 26.19 -7.79 0.77
C HIS A 36 25.32 -8.46 1.84
N ILE A 37 25.81 -9.54 2.44
CA ILE A 37 25.10 -10.29 3.50
C ILE A 37 25.89 -10.14 4.80
N ASN A 38 25.24 -9.57 5.82
CA ASN A 38 25.85 -9.24 7.11
C ASN A 38 27.21 -8.51 6.95
N PRO A 39 27.26 -7.40 6.19
CA PRO A 39 28.52 -6.73 5.87
C PRO A 39 29.24 -6.18 7.11
N THR A 40 28.51 -5.93 8.20
CA THR A 40 29.03 -5.45 9.48
C THR A 40 29.45 -6.57 10.43
N GLY A 41 29.48 -7.82 9.96
CA GLY A 41 29.85 -8.99 10.77
C GLY A 41 28.66 -9.68 11.42
N ILE A 42 28.90 -10.33 12.56
CA ILE A 42 27.88 -11.14 13.24
C ILE A 42 26.80 -10.25 13.85
N PHE A 43 25.54 -10.65 13.70
CA PHE A 43 24.39 -9.93 14.25
C PHE A 43 23.64 -10.88 15.19
N VAL A 44 24.05 -10.89 16.46
CA VAL A 44 23.50 -11.78 17.49
C VAL A 44 22.43 -11.08 18.33
N ILE A 45 22.70 -9.83 18.73
CA ILE A 45 21.78 -9.01 19.50
C ILE A 45 20.96 -8.14 18.55
N GLY A 46 19.63 -8.23 18.61
CA GLY A 46 18.71 -7.44 17.81
C GLY A 46 17.40 -7.13 18.52
N GLY A 47 16.44 -6.59 17.76
CA GLY A 47 15.16 -6.16 18.31
C GLY A 47 15.30 -4.99 19.29
N PRO A 48 14.34 -4.81 20.22
CA PRO A 48 14.35 -3.70 21.17
C PRO A 48 15.57 -3.62 22.09
N HIS A 49 16.33 -4.71 22.23
CA HIS A 49 17.57 -4.70 23.02
C HIS A 49 18.71 -3.98 22.29
N GLY A 50 18.70 -3.97 20.96
CA GLY A 50 19.76 -3.36 20.13
C GLY A 50 19.42 -1.98 19.56
N ASP A 51 18.15 -1.55 19.62
CA ASP A 51 17.70 -0.23 19.14
C ASP A 51 16.32 0.12 19.74
N THR A 52 15.95 1.40 19.71
CA THR A 52 14.63 1.89 20.14
C THR A 52 13.69 2.04 18.95
N GLY A 53 12.57 1.32 18.97
CA GLY A 53 11.51 1.43 17.98
C GLY A 53 10.44 2.46 18.35
N LEU A 54 9.94 3.22 17.36
CA LEU A 54 8.79 4.10 17.50
C LEU A 54 7.81 3.89 16.34
N THR A 55 6.52 3.96 16.63
CA THR A 55 5.45 3.90 15.63
C THR A 55 5.61 5.03 14.60
N GLY A 56 5.43 4.71 13.31
CA GLY A 56 5.48 5.71 12.25
C GLY A 56 6.90 6.13 11.82
N ARG A 57 7.93 5.36 12.14
CA ARG A 57 9.33 5.62 11.71
C ARG A 57 9.77 4.80 10.48
N LYS A 58 8.80 4.26 9.73
CA LYS A 58 9.02 3.46 8.51
C LYS A 58 8.01 3.79 7.39
N ILE A 59 7.46 5.00 7.38
CA ILE A 59 6.40 5.42 6.45
C ILE A 59 6.73 5.25 4.95
N ILE A 60 8.00 5.37 4.55
CA ILE A 60 8.41 5.13 3.16
C ILE A 60 8.47 3.63 2.83
N VAL A 61 8.85 2.80 3.80
CA VAL A 61 8.79 1.33 3.68
C VAL A 61 7.35 0.85 3.64
N ASP A 62 6.47 1.50 4.41
CA ASP A 62 5.03 1.18 4.47
C ASP A 62 4.30 1.47 3.15
N THR A 63 4.86 2.34 2.30
CA THR A 63 4.23 2.85 1.08
C THR A 63 4.92 2.38 -0.20
N TYR A 64 5.69 3.25 -0.85
CA TYR A 64 6.14 3.08 -2.24
C TYR A 64 7.65 3.02 -2.37
N GLY A 65 8.39 2.83 -1.26
CA GLY A 65 9.83 2.61 -1.29
C GLY A 65 10.64 3.75 -1.93
N GLY A 66 10.11 4.98 -1.93
CA GLY A 66 10.74 6.16 -2.51
C GLY A 66 10.32 6.50 -3.95
N LYS A 67 9.54 5.65 -4.64
CA LYS A 67 9.02 5.95 -5.99
C LYS A 67 7.79 6.87 -5.98
N GLY A 68 6.94 6.77 -4.95
CA GLY A 68 5.75 7.61 -4.79
C GLY A 68 5.97 8.80 -3.86
N ALA A 69 5.13 9.84 -3.99
CA ALA A 69 5.10 10.96 -3.06
C ALA A 69 4.52 10.55 -1.70
N HIS A 70 4.86 11.30 -0.64
CA HIS A 70 4.40 11.01 0.71
C HIS A 70 4.02 12.30 1.46
N GLY A 71 2.79 12.35 2.02
CA GLY A 71 2.25 13.52 2.72
C GLY A 71 2.75 13.71 4.16
N GLY A 72 3.47 12.72 4.71
CA GLY A 72 4.15 12.79 6.02
C GLY A 72 3.42 12.08 7.17
N GLY A 73 2.12 11.80 7.03
CA GLY A 73 1.34 11.09 8.04
C GLY A 73 1.69 9.60 8.15
N ALA A 74 1.89 9.09 9.36
CA ALA A 74 2.04 7.66 9.62
C ALA A 74 0.70 6.90 9.63
N PHE A 75 0.72 5.59 9.40
CA PHE A 75 -0.48 4.75 9.40
C PHE A 75 -0.75 4.08 10.75
N SER A 76 0.16 3.22 11.23
CA SER A 76 -0.01 2.40 12.44
C SER A 76 -0.39 3.21 13.68
N GLY A 77 -1.30 2.67 14.51
CA GLY A 77 -1.82 3.34 15.72
C GLY A 77 -2.99 4.30 15.49
N LYS A 78 -3.49 4.45 14.26
CA LYS A 78 -4.62 5.35 13.93
C LYS A 78 -5.86 4.56 13.53
N ASP A 79 -7.03 4.96 14.03
CA ASP A 79 -8.31 4.45 13.51
C ASP A 79 -8.66 5.13 12.16
N PRO A 80 -9.64 4.64 11.39
CA PRO A 80 -9.85 5.09 10.02
C PRO A 80 -10.45 6.49 9.86
N SER A 81 -10.87 7.14 10.94
CA SER A 81 -11.26 8.56 10.88
C SER A 81 -10.07 9.49 10.63
N LYS A 82 -8.83 8.99 10.76
CA LYS A 82 -7.61 9.77 10.54
C LYS A 82 -7.24 9.69 9.06
N VAL A 83 -7.42 10.80 8.36
CA VAL A 83 -7.22 10.91 6.91
C VAL A 83 -5.81 10.54 6.45
N ASP A 84 -4.80 10.72 7.31
CA ASP A 84 -3.43 10.22 7.06
C ASP A 84 -3.38 8.75 6.64
N ARG A 85 -4.31 7.93 7.16
CA ARG A 85 -4.45 6.52 6.79
C ARG A 85 -5.53 6.32 5.73
N SER A 86 -6.76 6.74 6.02
CA SER A 86 -7.91 6.41 5.17
C SER A 86 -7.82 7.06 3.79
N ALA A 87 -7.38 8.32 3.70
CA ALA A 87 -7.20 8.99 2.42
C ALA A 87 -5.98 8.46 1.64
N ALA A 88 -4.92 8.03 2.33
CA ALA A 88 -3.79 7.34 1.69
C ALA A 88 -4.22 6.00 1.06
N TYR A 89 -5.09 5.24 1.74
CA TYR A 89 -5.68 4.03 1.17
C TYR A 89 -6.62 4.35 0.01
N ALA A 90 -7.43 5.40 0.12
CA ALA A 90 -8.34 5.84 -0.94
C ALA A 90 -7.60 6.27 -2.21
N THR A 91 -6.52 7.05 -2.09
CA THR A 91 -5.71 7.47 -3.25
C THR A 91 -5.01 6.29 -3.91
N ARG A 92 -4.51 5.32 -3.13
CA ARG A 92 -4.02 4.04 -3.67
C ARG A 92 -5.10 3.30 -4.46
N HIS A 93 -6.31 3.22 -3.90
CA HIS A 93 -7.45 2.56 -4.55
C HIS A 93 -7.82 3.23 -5.88
N ILE A 94 -7.86 4.57 -5.91
CA ILE A 94 -8.09 5.35 -7.14
C ILE A 94 -7.01 5.04 -8.18
N ALA A 95 -5.72 5.26 -7.84
CA ALA A 95 -4.61 5.08 -8.78
C ALA A 95 -4.58 3.66 -9.35
N LYS A 96 -4.80 2.66 -8.50
CA LYS A 96 -4.81 1.25 -8.91
C LYS A 96 -5.95 0.93 -9.88
N ASN A 97 -7.16 1.42 -9.61
CA ASN A 97 -8.31 1.20 -10.50
C ASN A 97 -8.16 1.96 -11.82
N ALA A 98 -7.65 3.19 -11.78
CA ALA A 98 -7.38 3.99 -12.97
C ALA A 98 -6.37 3.32 -13.91
N VAL A 99 -5.22 2.90 -13.38
CA VAL A 99 -4.20 2.19 -14.18
C VAL A 99 -4.75 0.84 -14.70
N ALA A 100 -5.45 0.08 -13.86
CA ALA A 100 -6.05 -1.19 -14.28
C ALA A 100 -7.16 -1.03 -15.33
N ALA A 101 -7.84 0.11 -15.37
CA ALA A 101 -8.80 0.46 -16.40
C ALA A 101 -8.16 0.81 -17.75
N GLY A 102 -6.83 0.98 -17.79
CA GLY A 102 -6.11 1.40 -19.00
C GLY A 102 -6.04 2.91 -19.18
N LEU A 103 -6.33 3.69 -18.13
CA LEU A 103 -6.33 5.16 -18.22
C LEU A 103 -4.91 5.74 -18.38
N ALA A 104 -3.91 5.12 -17.75
CA ALA A 104 -2.49 5.48 -17.80
C ALA A 104 -1.61 4.27 -17.44
N ASP A 105 -0.31 4.32 -17.77
CA ASP A 105 0.63 3.25 -17.39
C ASP A 105 1.10 3.41 -15.92
N GLU A 106 1.21 4.65 -15.45
CA GLU A 106 1.40 4.98 -14.04
C GLU A 106 0.62 6.24 -13.65
N MET A 107 0.29 6.37 -12.37
CA MET A 107 -0.50 7.49 -11.85
C MET A 107 -0.15 7.79 -10.41
N LEU A 108 0.11 9.06 -10.10
CA LEU A 108 0.12 9.61 -8.75
C LEU A 108 -1.20 10.32 -8.49
N VAL A 109 -1.83 10.04 -7.35
CA VAL A 109 -3.05 10.72 -6.89
C VAL A 109 -2.75 11.41 -5.57
N GLN A 110 -3.00 12.70 -5.51
CA GLN A 110 -2.83 13.51 -4.31
C GLN A 110 -4.19 14.05 -3.85
N VAL A 111 -4.42 14.04 -2.54
CA VAL A 111 -5.59 14.66 -1.91
C VAL A 111 -5.14 15.48 -0.71
N SER A 112 -5.83 16.59 -0.46
CA SER A 112 -5.57 17.46 0.70
C SER A 112 -6.87 17.80 1.44
N TYR A 113 -6.79 17.95 2.76
CA TYR A 113 -7.92 18.31 3.62
C TYR A 113 -7.57 19.49 4.52
N ALA A 114 -8.54 20.35 4.77
CA ALA A 114 -8.49 21.33 5.84
C ALA A 114 -9.08 20.73 7.12
N ILE A 115 -8.49 21.05 8.27
CA ILE A 115 -8.98 20.52 9.55
C ILE A 115 -10.44 20.95 9.79
N GLY A 116 -11.29 19.97 10.09
CA GLY A 116 -12.72 20.20 10.33
C GLY A 116 -13.61 20.30 9.08
N VAL A 117 -13.04 20.21 7.87
CA VAL A 117 -13.80 20.20 6.61
C VAL A 117 -13.87 18.76 6.07
N ALA A 118 -15.07 18.29 5.74
CA ALA A 118 -15.26 16.92 5.25
C ALA A 118 -14.80 16.77 3.79
N GLU A 119 -15.13 17.76 2.97
CA GLU A 119 -14.74 17.85 1.57
C GLU A 119 -13.22 18.08 1.44
N PRO A 120 -12.55 17.40 0.49
CA PRO A 120 -11.15 17.68 0.23
C PRO A 120 -10.98 19.11 -0.32
N CYS A 121 -9.89 19.78 0.03
CA CYS A 121 -9.51 21.05 -0.60
C CYS A 121 -9.17 20.88 -2.09
N GLY A 122 -8.78 19.66 -2.50
CA GLY A 122 -8.48 19.32 -3.87
C GLY A 122 -8.08 17.86 -4.04
N LEU A 123 -8.33 17.34 -5.25
CA LEU A 123 -7.81 16.07 -5.76
C LEU A 123 -6.95 16.40 -6.99
N PHE A 124 -5.72 15.92 -7.01
CA PHE A 124 -4.77 16.15 -8.09
C PHE A 124 -4.25 14.82 -8.61
N VAL A 125 -3.96 14.79 -9.90
CA VAL A 125 -3.43 13.63 -10.62
C VAL A 125 -2.16 14.05 -11.35
N GLU A 126 -1.21 13.13 -11.43
CA GLU A 126 -0.05 13.22 -12.33
C GLU A 126 0.11 11.85 -13.01
N THR A 127 0.00 11.82 -14.34
CA THR A 127 0.14 10.59 -15.14
C THR A 127 1.54 10.40 -15.71
N TYR A 128 2.46 11.35 -15.46
CA TYR A 128 3.83 11.35 -15.97
C TYR A 128 3.88 11.23 -17.50
N GLY A 129 2.88 11.81 -18.18
CA GLY A 129 2.75 11.74 -19.64
C GLY A 129 2.33 10.36 -20.17
N THR A 130 1.85 9.45 -19.33
CA THR A 130 1.45 8.08 -19.74
C THR A 130 -0.05 7.90 -19.96
N SER A 131 -0.84 8.97 -19.81
CA SER A 131 -2.29 8.99 -20.08
C SER A 131 -2.61 8.43 -21.48
N LYS A 132 -3.69 7.65 -21.56
CA LYS A 132 -4.21 7.04 -22.81
C LYS A 132 -5.47 7.74 -23.34
N VAL A 133 -5.85 8.86 -22.72
CA VAL A 133 -7.02 9.67 -23.11
C VAL A 133 -6.59 11.08 -23.49
N ASN A 134 -7.35 11.74 -24.37
CA ASN A 134 -7.11 13.13 -24.75
C ASN A 134 -7.70 14.09 -23.71
N MET A 135 -7.17 14.03 -22.48
CA MET A 135 -7.53 14.87 -21.35
C MET A 135 -6.26 15.25 -20.58
N THR A 136 -6.22 16.46 -20.05
CA THR A 136 -5.20 16.89 -19.11
C THR A 136 -5.34 16.16 -17.78
N ASP A 137 -4.27 16.09 -16.99
CA ASP A 137 -4.31 15.47 -15.67
C ASP A 137 -5.32 16.16 -14.73
N GLY A 138 -5.53 17.47 -14.88
CA GLY A 138 -6.56 18.21 -14.15
C GLY A 138 -7.99 17.78 -14.51
N GLU A 139 -8.28 17.57 -15.80
CA GLU A 139 -9.59 17.07 -16.25
C GLU A 139 -9.80 15.61 -15.80
N ILE A 140 -8.74 14.80 -15.82
CA ILE A 140 -8.76 13.44 -15.27
C ILE A 140 -9.08 13.48 -13.77
N ALA A 141 -8.43 14.35 -13.01
CA ALA A 141 -8.66 14.51 -11.58
C ALA A 141 -10.12 14.91 -11.28
N ASN A 142 -10.68 15.88 -12.01
CA ASN A 142 -12.07 16.30 -11.87
C ASN A 142 -13.03 15.12 -12.07
N LYS A 143 -12.84 14.36 -13.15
CA LYS A 143 -13.72 13.23 -13.46
C LYS A 143 -13.58 12.07 -12.47
N LEU A 144 -12.36 11.79 -11.99
CA LEU A 144 -12.16 10.82 -10.91
C LEU A 144 -12.82 11.27 -9.60
N SER A 145 -12.88 12.57 -9.32
CA SER A 145 -13.55 13.09 -8.11
C SER A 145 -15.07 12.85 -8.12
N GLU A 146 -15.69 12.73 -9.29
CA GLU A 146 -17.10 12.36 -9.44
C GLU A 146 -17.35 10.87 -9.17
N ILE A 147 -16.36 10.02 -9.47
CA ILE A 147 -16.45 8.55 -9.30
C ILE A 147 -16.13 8.15 -7.86
N PHE A 148 -15.16 8.82 -7.25
CA PHE A 148 -14.63 8.47 -5.93
C PHE A 148 -14.91 9.59 -4.93
N ASP A 149 -15.94 9.40 -4.12
CA ASP A 149 -16.19 10.29 -2.98
C ASP A 149 -15.02 10.21 -1.99
N MET A 150 -14.40 11.36 -1.74
CA MET A 150 -13.21 11.50 -0.90
C MET A 150 -13.54 12.08 0.48
N ARG A 151 -14.80 12.24 0.85
CA ARG A 151 -15.14 12.60 2.23
C ARG A 151 -14.85 11.42 3.18
N PRO A 152 -14.29 11.62 4.38
CA PRO A 152 -13.84 10.54 5.26
C PRO A 152 -14.88 9.45 5.51
N TYR A 153 -16.14 9.83 5.75
CA TYR A 153 -17.25 8.88 5.93
C TYR A 153 -17.41 7.93 4.73
N PHE A 154 -17.41 8.45 3.51
CA PHE A 154 -17.60 7.65 2.31
C PHE A 154 -16.39 6.79 1.98
N ILE A 155 -15.17 7.25 2.29
CA ILE A 155 -13.97 6.42 2.23
C ILE A 155 -14.08 5.23 3.17
N GLU A 156 -14.47 5.46 4.43
CA GLU A 156 -14.63 4.40 5.43
C GLU A 156 -15.67 3.36 5.00
N GLN A 157 -16.81 3.80 4.44
CA GLN A 157 -17.85 2.90 3.94
C GLN A 157 -17.39 2.12 2.70
N ARG A 158 -16.89 2.81 1.67
CA ARG A 158 -16.43 2.20 0.41
C ARG A 158 -15.39 1.11 0.67
N LEU A 159 -14.42 1.39 1.54
CA LEU A 159 -13.31 0.49 1.84
C LEU A 159 -13.57 -0.39 3.08
N LYS A 160 -14.78 -0.33 3.66
CA LYS A 160 -15.17 -1.10 4.87
C LYS A 160 -14.13 -0.99 6.00
N LEU A 161 -13.63 0.21 6.25
CA LEU A 161 -12.46 0.40 7.12
C LEU A 161 -12.72 0.06 8.59
N ARG A 162 -13.99 0.05 9.05
CA ARG A 162 -14.35 -0.33 10.42
C ARG A 162 -14.34 -1.85 10.64
N ASN A 163 -13.22 -2.49 10.31
CA ASN A 163 -12.97 -3.92 10.52
C ASN A 163 -11.55 -4.15 11.08
N PRO A 164 -11.33 -5.22 11.86
CA PRO A 164 -10.05 -5.50 12.54
C PRO A 164 -8.98 -6.12 11.59
N MET A 165 -8.58 -5.36 10.56
CA MET A 165 -7.70 -5.80 9.46
C MET A 165 -6.28 -5.20 9.47
N TYR A 166 -5.93 -4.42 10.49
CA TYR A 166 -4.75 -3.54 10.42
C TYR A 166 -3.44 -4.18 10.90
N SER A 167 -3.49 -5.23 11.73
CA SER A 167 -2.26 -5.88 12.23
C SER A 167 -1.44 -6.46 11.08
N GLU A 168 -2.10 -6.97 10.06
CA GLU A 168 -1.47 -7.48 8.85
C GLU A 168 -0.71 -6.40 8.11
N THR A 169 -1.14 -5.14 8.18
CA THR A 169 -0.52 -4.02 7.45
C THR A 169 0.75 -3.50 8.13
N ALA A 170 0.97 -3.81 9.41
CA ALA A 170 2.03 -3.23 10.23
C ALA A 170 3.47 -3.67 9.86
N ALA A 171 3.60 -4.60 8.91
CA ALA A 171 4.87 -5.01 8.32
C ALA A 171 4.66 -5.42 6.85
N TYR A 172 5.75 -5.39 6.08
CA TYR A 172 5.78 -5.77 4.65
C TYR A 172 4.94 -4.89 3.73
N GLY A 173 4.65 -3.65 4.15
CA GLY A 173 3.94 -2.66 3.35
C GLY A 173 2.43 -2.74 3.44
N HIS A 174 1.79 -1.56 3.34
CA HIS A 174 0.34 -1.42 3.30
C HIS A 174 -0.23 -1.59 1.89
N MET A 175 0.60 -1.36 0.86
CA MET A 175 0.21 -1.33 -0.55
C MET A 175 0.77 -2.54 -1.31
N GLY A 176 0.12 -2.91 -2.41
CA GLY A 176 0.57 -3.97 -3.31
C GLY A 176 0.34 -5.40 -2.80
N ARG A 177 -0.43 -5.57 -1.72
CA ARG A 177 -0.80 -6.87 -1.17
C ARG A 177 -2.12 -7.38 -1.77
N LYS A 178 -2.31 -8.70 -1.72
CA LYS A 178 -3.53 -9.34 -2.22
C LYS A 178 -4.70 -9.02 -1.29
N ASN A 179 -5.82 -8.57 -1.85
CA ASN A 179 -7.09 -8.53 -1.14
C ASN A 179 -7.62 -9.96 -0.97
N GLU A 180 -7.96 -10.34 0.25
CA GLU A 180 -8.44 -11.68 0.60
C GLU A 180 -9.30 -11.65 1.85
N VAL A 181 -10.21 -12.61 1.97
CA VAL A 181 -11.02 -12.81 3.19
C VAL A 181 -10.37 -13.94 3.99
N VAL A 182 -10.08 -13.68 5.26
CA VAL A 182 -9.48 -14.66 6.16
C VAL A 182 -10.33 -14.80 7.43
N LYS A 183 -10.36 -16.00 8.00
CA LYS A 183 -10.92 -16.23 9.32
C LYS A 183 -9.90 -15.81 10.37
N LYS A 184 -10.29 -14.91 11.29
CA LYS A 184 -9.45 -14.44 12.38
C LYS A 184 -10.10 -14.70 13.73
N THR A 185 -9.26 -15.01 14.70
CA THR A 185 -9.63 -15.20 16.11
C THR A 185 -9.07 -14.04 16.92
N PHE A 186 -9.93 -13.38 17.67
CA PHE A 186 -9.60 -12.27 18.56
C PHE A 186 -9.84 -12.72 20.00
N VAL A 187 -8.89 -12.42 20.86
CA VAL A 187 -8.98 -12.74 22.30
C VAL A 187 -8.90 -11.43 23.07
N SER A 188 -9.96 -11.12 23.79
CA SER A 188 -10.04 -9.97 24.68
C SER A 188 -9.23 -10.20 25.97
N PRO A 189 -8.84 -9.15 26.72
CA PRO A 189 -8.11 -9.30 27.98
C PRO A 189 -8.85 -10.12 29.05
N ASP A 190 -10.18 -10.15 29.00
CA ASP A 190 -11.04 -10.96 29.87
C ASP A 190 -11.15 -12.44 29.44
N GLY A 191 -10.46 -12.83 28.35
CA GLY A 191 -10.49 -14.17 27.79
C GLY A 191 -11.60 -14.42 26.78
N THR A 192 -12.46 -13.44 26.48
CA THR A 192 -13.52 -13.60 25.48
C THR A 192 -12.90 -13.84 24.09
N VAL A 193 -13.32 -14.92 23.43
CA VAL A 193 -12.86 -15.28 22.09
C VAL A 193 -13.94 -14.96 21.06
N VAL A 194 -13.56 -14.20 20.03
CA VAL A 194 -14.43 -13.88 18.89
C VAL A 194 -13.76 -14.33 17.61
N GLU A 195 -14.45 -15.17 16.84
CA GLU A 195 -14.02 -15.52 15.49
C GLU A 195 -14.82 -14.74 14.46
N LYS A 196 -14.14 -14.18 13.45
CA LYS A 196 -14.80 -13.40 12.40
C LYS A 196 -14.04 -13.52 11.08
N GLU A 197 -14.78 -13.51 9.98
CA GLU A 197 -14.22 -13.30 8.64
C GLU A 197 -13.86 -11.82 8.43
N VAL A 198 -12.63 -11.57 8.01
CA VAL A 198 -12.10 -10.22 7.80
C VAL A 198 -11.55 -10.10 6.39
N GLU A 199 -12.11 -9.17 5.62
CA GLU A 199 -11.61 -8.78 4.29
C GLU A 199 -10.40 -7.85 4.47
N LEU A 200 -9.22 -8.31 4.06
CA LEU A 200 -7.95 -7.58 4.18
C LEU A 200 -7.66 -6.74 2.93
N PHE A 201 -6.92 -5.64 3.09
CA PHE A 201 -6.43 -4.79 1.98
C PHE A 201 -7.51 -4.37 1.00
N THR A 202 -8.67 -3.92 1.50
CA THR A 202 -9.83 -3.55 0.68
C THR A 202 -9.54 -2.45 -0.36
N TRP A 203 -8.53 -1.60 -0.11
CA TRP A 203 -8.06 -0.58 -1.06
C TRP A 203 -7.26 -1.15 -2.25
N GLU A 204 -6.89 -2.43 -2.22
CA GLU A 204 -6.23 -3.10 -3.34
C GLU A 204 -7.23 -3.74 -4.31
N LYS A 205 -8.55 -3.58 -4.11
CA LYS A 205 -9.58 -4.09 -5.00
C LYS A 205 -9.63 -3.33 -6.32
N LEU A 206 -9.99 -4.04 -7.39
CA LEU A 206 -10.22 -3.50 -8.74
C LEU A 206 -11.72 -3.38 -9.05
N ASP A 207 -12.51 -2.97 -8.06
CA ASP A 207 -13.97 -2.94 -8.10
C ASP A 207 -14.55 -1.64 -8.69
N HIS A 208 -13.70 -0.71 -9.13
CA HIS A 208 -14.09 0.53 -9.82
C HIS A 208 -13.57 0.58 -11.26
N VAL A 209 -12.92 -0.47 -11.76
CA VAL A 209 -12.38 -0.52 -13.13
C VAL A 209 -13.47 -0.22 -14.16
N ASP A 210 -14.62 -0.90 -14.09
CA ASP A 210 -15.70 -0.71 -15.08
C ASP A 210 -16.31 0.70 -15.00
N LYS A 211 -16.42 1.28 -13.79
CA LYS A 211 -16.89 2.66 -13.62
C LYS A 211 -15.92 3.66 -14.23
N VAL A 212 -14.62 3.45 -14.05
CA VAL A 212 -13.58 4.27 -14.67
C VAL A 212 -13.64 4.12 -16.19
N LYS A 213 -13.70 2.89 -16.71
CA LYS A 213 -13.83 2.67 -18.16
C LYS A 213 -15.04 3.37 -18.76
N ALA A 214 -16.21 3.20 -18.15
CA ALA A 214 -17.44 3.85 -18.58
C ALA A 214 -17.32 5.38 -18.56
N ALA A 215 -16.72 5.95 -17.52
CA ALA A 215 -16.51 7.39 -17.43
C ALA A 215 -15.56 7.87 -18.54
N PHE A 216 -14.45 7.19 -18.79
CA PHE A 216 -13.40 7.65 -19.70
C PHE A 216 -13.52 7.14 -21.15
N GLY A 217 -14.48 6.27 -21.45
CA GLY A 217 -14.67 5.70 -22.79
C GLY A 217 -13.59 4.69 -23.19
N LEU A 218 -13.13 3.87 -22.24
CA LEU A 218 -12.05 2.87 -22.39
C LEU A 218 -12.58 1.43 -22.50
#